data_AF-A0A1V6JH33-F1
#
_entry.id   AF-A0A1V6JH33-F1
#
_cell.length_a   1.000
_cell.length_b   1.000
_cell.length_c   1.000
_cell.angle_alpha   90.00
_cell.angle_beta   90.00
_cell.angle_gamma   90.00
#
_symmetry.space_group_name_H-M   'P 1'
#
loop_
_entity.id
_entity.type
_entity.pdbx_description
1 polymer ?
#
loop_
_entity_poly.entity_id
_entity_poly.type
_entity_poly.pdbx_seq_one_letter_code
_entity_poly.pdbx_strand_id
1 'polypeptide(L)'
;MTFQFKIKLQRITKPSVWRRIIVPAAITFDDFHNIIQDAFGWSNSHLYAFSPLGYRSSPQIEAVPEEDEETSDSFFSLNLFFNAVNSLNAAKTKLTDIFNREGQIFTYIYDFGDDWVHKITLEKIDKLHDSSSAILLGGKGACPPEDCGGTYSFEEFKFIMADKSDPQRSELLEWLDLGPNDEWDPNDYDLVLEANFFNQIYKDKFKK
;
A
#
# COMPACT_ATOMS: atom_id res chain seq x y z
N MET A 1 -8.04 -20.68 -5.69
CA MET A 1 -7.89 -19.59 -6.69
C MET A 1 -7.01 -18.51 -6.11
N THR A 2 -6.07 -17.98 -6.90
CA THR A 2 -5.21 -16.87 -6.50
C THR A 2 -5.26 -15.73 -7.50
N PHE A 3 -5.00 -14.52 -7.01
CA PHE A 3 -4.84 -13.32 -7.82
C PHE A 3 -3.40 -12.84 -7.76
N GLN A 4 -2.86 -12.46 -8.92
CA GLN A 4 -1.60 -11.75 -9.01
C GLN A 4 -1.87 -10.27 -9.25
N PHE A 5 -1.36 -9.43 -8.37
CA PHE A 5 -1.45 -7.99 -8.50
C PHE A 5 -0.08 -7.36 -8.72
N LYS A 6 -0.06 -6.31 -9.54
CA LYS A 6 1.01 -5.30 -9.51
C LYS A 6 0.46 -4.05 -8.86
N ILE A 7 1.15 -3.58 -7.83
CA ILE A 7 0.80 -2.40 -7.04
C ILE A 7 1.91 -1.39 -7.26
N LYS A 8 1.58 -0.21 -7.79
CA LYS A 8 2.55 0.82 -8.14
C LYS A 8 2.17 2.14 -7.48
N LEU A 9 3.08 2.70 -6.71
CA LEU A 9 2.96 4.05 -6.18
C LEU A 9 2.92 5.06 -7.35
N GLN A 10 1.90 5.89 -7.39
CA GLN A 10 1.75 6.93 -8.40
C GLN A 10 2.63 8.12 -8.06
N ARG A 11 2.93 8.93 -9.09
CA ARG A 11 3.72 10.17 -9.01
C ARG A 11 5.20 10.00 -8.59
N ILE A 12 5.60 8.87 -8.02
CA ILE A 12 7.01 8.49 -7.82
C ILE A 12 7.53 7.72 -9.04
N THR A 13 8.50 8.30 -9.76
CA THR A 13 8.92 7.78 -11.08
C THR A 13 10.42 7.53 -11.23
N LYS A 14 11.26 8.13 -10.39
CA LYS A 14 12.73 8.03 -10.47
C LYS A 14 13.34 7.68 -9.11
N PRO A 15 13.52 6.38 -8.83
CA PRO A 15 12.96 5.23 -9.57
C PRO A 15 11.47 5.05 -9.30
N SER A 16 10.80 4.25 -10.12
CA SER A 16 9.43 3.84 -9.84
C SER A 16 9.39 2.88 -8.65
N VAL A 17 8.47 3.10 -7.72
CA VAL A 17 8.22 2.19 -6.59
C VAL A 17 7.03 1.28 -6.91
N TRP A 18 7.24 -0.03 -6.87
CA TRP A 18 6.17 -1.01 -7.06
C TRP A 18 6.48 -2.35 -6.41
N ARG A 19 5.42 -3.13 -6.17
CA ARG A 19 5.47 -4.52 -5.69
C ARG A 19 4.55 -5.39 -6.55
N ARG A 20 4.90 -6.66 -6.70
CA ARG A 20 4.08 -7.67 -7.38
C ARG A 20 3.88 -8.82 -6.43
N ILE A 21 2.63 -9.14 -6.16
CA ILE A 21 2.24 -10.13 -5.15
C ILE A 21 1.24 -11.13 -5.72
N ILE A 22 1.24 -12.33 -5.17
CA ILE A 22 0.16 -13.31 -5.28
C ILE A 22 -0.57 -13.35 -3.95
N VAL A 23 -1.90 -13.35 -3.99
CA VAL A 23 -2.75 -13.48 -2.81
C VAL A 23 -3.87 -14.51 -3.04
N PRO A 24 -4.40 -15.16 -1.99
CA PRO A 24 -5.63 -15.93 -2.11
C PRO A 24 -6.77 -15.03 -2.56
N ALA A 25 -7.54 -15.44 -3.57
CA ALA A 25 -8.56 -14.55 -4.14
C ALA A 25 -9.73 -14.26 -3.18
N ALA A 26 -9.96 -15.12 -2.19
CA ALA A 26 -11.08 -15.03 -1.28
C ALA A 26 -10.82 -14.18 -0.01
N ILE A 27 -9.64 -13.59 0.14
CA ILE A 27 -9.34 -12.68 1.25
C ILE A 27 -10.15 -11.39 1.15
N THR A 28 -10.25 -10.68 2.27
CA THR A 28 -10.94 -9.40 2.35
C THR A 28 -10.06 -8.25 1.83
N PHE A 29 -10.66 -7.09 1.60
CA PHE A 29 -9.90 -5.87 1.28
C PHE A 29 -9.06 -5.39 2.47
N ASP A 30 -9.47 -5.69 3.71
CA ASP A 30 -8.67 -5.40 4.91
C ASP A 30 -7.44 -6.31 5.01
N ASP A 31 -7.58 -7.62 4.72
CA ASP A 31 -6.42 -8.52 4.58
C ASP A 31 -5.47 -8.04 3.48
N PHE A 32 -6.03 -7.56 2.37
CA PHE A 32 -5.26 -7.06 1.25
C PHE A 32 -4.54 -5.75 1.56
N HIS A 33 -5.17 -4.85 2.31
CA HIS A 33 -4.54 -3.65 2.86
C HIS A 33 -3.31 -4.00 3.70
N ASN A 34 -3.45 -4.91 4.68
CA ASN A 34 -2.33 -5.36 5.52
C ASN A 34 -1.19 -5.97 4.68
N ILE A 35 -1.53 -6.75 3.64
CA ILE A 35 -0.54 -7.28 2.70
C ILE A 35 0.20 -6.16 1.95
N ILE A 36 -0.50 -5.10 1.51
CA ILE A 36 0.13 -3.96 0.84
C ILE A 36 1.07 -3.24 1.80
N GLN A 37 0.62 -2.98 3.03
CA GLN A 37 1.42 -2.32 4.06
C GLN A 37 2.75 -3.06 4.30
N ASP A 38 2.68 -4.38 4.53
CA ASP A 38 3.89 -5.19 4.73
C ASP A 38 4.77 -5.26 3.47
N ALA A 39 4.19 -5.32 2.27
CA ALA A 39 4.97 -5.34 1.02
C ALA A 39 5.68 -4.00 0.74
N PHE A 40 5.18 -2.90 1.29
CA PHE A 40 5.77 -1.57 1.16
C PHE A 40 6.57 -1.15 2.42
N GLY A 41 6.60 -1.96 3.47
CA GLY A 41 7.33 -1.66 4.70
C GLY A 41 6.69 -0.55 5.53
N TRP A 42 5.38 -0.33 5.39
CA TRP A 42 4.63 0.65 6.17
C TRP A 42 4.01 0.05 7.43
N SER A 43 3.67 0.93 8.36
CA SER A 43 3.28 0.61 9.73
C SER A 43 1.77 0.50 9.94
N ASN A 44 0.96 0.74 8.91
CA ASN A 44 -0.51 0.77 9.01
C ASN A 44 -1.01 1.75 10.10
N SER A 45 -0.42 2.94 10.15
CA SER A 45 -0.74 3.98 11.13
C SER A 45 -1.91 4.87 10.72
N HIS A 46 -2.30 4.83 9.45
CA HIS A 46 -3.27 5.77 8.88
C HIS A 46 -4.47 5.12 8.21
N LEU A 47 -5.49 5.95 7.94
CA LEU A 47 -6.67 5.55 7.19
C LEU A 47 -6.33 5.20 5.74
N TYR A 48 -7.18 4.35 5.15
CA TYR A 48 -7.03 3.90 3.78
C TYR A 48 -8.38 3.72 3.09
N ALA A 49 -8.37 3.78 1.75
CA ALA A 49 -9.53 3.49 0.93
C ALA A 49 -9.13 2.87 -0.41
N PHE A 50 -9.99 1.99 -0.93
CA PHE A 50 -9.92 1.44 -2.27
C PHE A 50 -11.11 1.91 -3.10
N SER A 51 -10.88 2.24 -4.36
CA SER A 51 -11.95 2.60 -5.29
C SER A 51 -11.49 2.53 -6.75
N PRO A 52 -12.39 2.51 -7.74
CA PRO A 52 -11.99 2.36 -9.14
C PRO A 52 -11.10 3.51 -9.67
N LEU A 53 -11.35 4.74 -9.24
CA LEU A 53 -10.70 5.96 -9.77
C LEU A 53 -10.11 6.86 -8.67
N GLY A 54 -10.08 6.43 -7.40
CA GLY A 54 -9.65 7.24 -6.26
C GLY A 54 -10.79 8.01 -5.62
N TYR A 55 -10.51 9.22 -5.12
CA TYR A 55 -11.51 10.06 -4.46
C TYR A 55 -12.80 10.21 -5.27
N ARG A 56 -13.95 10.18 -4.57
CA ARG A 56 -15.29 10.35 -5.15
C ARG A 56 -15.66 9.32 -6.21
N SER A 57 -15.05 8.14 -6.19
CA SER A 57 -15.43 7.02 -7.06
C SER A 57 -16.01 5.87 -6.26
N SER A 58 -16.98 5.18 -6.85
CA SER A 58 -17.77 4.14 -6.18
C SER A 58 -17.63 2.77 -6.87
N PRO A 59 -17.71 1.66 -6.13
CA PRO A 59 -17.79 1.62 -4.67
C PRO A 59 -16.48 2.08 -4.04
N GLN A 60 -16.59 2.75 -2.90
CA GLN A 60 -15.47 2.97 -2.01
C GLN A 60 -15.43 1.81 -1.01
N ILE A 61 -14.24 1.29 -0.73
CA ILE A 61 -14.05 0.18 0.19
C ILE A 61 -12.99 0.62 1.20
N GLU A 62 -13.35 0.71 2.48
CA GLU A 62 -12.52 1.29 3.52
C GLU A 62 -12.73 0.60 4.87
N ALA A 63 -11.84 0.84 5.82
CA ALA A 63 -12.09 0.48 7.20
C ALA A 63 -13.26 1.32 7.71
N VAL A 64 -14.39 0.66 7.99
CA VAL A 64 -15.56 1.31 8.60
C VAL A 64 -15.53 0.96 10.08
N PRO A 65 -15.44 1.95 10.98
CA PRO A 65 -15.57 1.73 12.42
C PRO A 65 -16.86 0.96 12.72
N GLU A 66 -16.85 0.09 13.72
CA GLU A 66 -18.12 -0.42 14.25
C GLU A 66 -18.88 0.78 14.83
N GLU A 67 -20.16 0.95 14.45
CA GLU A 67 -20.96 2.11 14.82
C GLU A 67 -20.99 2.29 16.35
N ASP A 68 -20.25 3.28 16.85
CA ASP A 68 -20.34 3.83 18.18
C ASP A 68 -20.52 5.36 18.10
N GLU A 69 -21.30 5.93 19.03
CA GLU A 69 -21.84 7.29 18.94
C GLU A 69 -20.77 8.41 18.83
N GLU A 70 -19.50 8.12 19.14
CA GLU A 70 -18.37 9.07 19.09
C GLU A 70 -17.67 9.14 17.73
N THR A 71 -17.80 8.16 16.83
CA THR A 71 -17.10 8.15 15.52
C THR A 71 -17.79 8.99 14.43
N SER A 72 -18.94 9.58 14.76
CA SER A 72 -19.79 10.38 13.86
C SER A 72 -19.05 11.51 13.14
N ASP A 73 -18.19 12.27 13.82
CA ASP A 73 -17.58 13.49 13.23
C ASP A 73 -16.45 13.18 12.24
N SER A 74 -15.62 12.17 12.53
CA SER A 74 -14.57 11.68 11.60
C SER A 74 -15.20 11.02 10.37
N PHE A 75 -16.23 10.19 10.59
CA PHE A 75 -16.97 9.54 9.52
C PHE A 75 -17.75 10.54 8.65
N PHE A 76 -18.25 11.64 9.22
CA PHE A 76 -18.90 12.72 8.47
C PHE A 76 -17.91 13.45 7.55
N SER A 77 -16.68 13.69 8.03
CA SER A 77 -15.61 14.27 7.21
C SER A 77 -15.25 13.37 6.02
N LEU A 78 -15.07 12.07 6.25
CA LEU A 78 -14.80 11.09 5.17
C LEU A 78 -15.94 11.02 4.15
N ASN A 79 -17.19 11.09 4.60
CA ASN A 79 -18.36 11.17 3.71
C ASN A 79 -18.27 12.35 2.73
N LEU A 80 -17.80 13.52 3.17
CA LEU A 80 -17.64 14.70 2.31
C LEU A 80 -16.49 14.55 1.31
N PHE A 81 -15.38 13.93 1.69
CA PHE A 81 -14.22 13.74 0.81
C PHE A 81 -14.47 12.67 -0.25
N PHE A 82 -15.13 11.58 0.12
CA PHE A 82 -15.25 10.42 -0.75
C PHE A 82 -16.65 10.13 -1.27
N ASN A 83 -17.66 10.90 -0.88
CA ASN A 83 -19.07 10.61 -1.20
C ASN A 83 -19.49 9.23 -0.68
N ALA A 84 -19.14 8.95 0.59
CA ALA A 84 -19.20 7.61 1.21
C ALA A 84 -20.61 7.14 1.61
N VAL A 85 -21.65 7.75 1.02
CA VAL A 85 -23.07 7.36 1.21
C VAL A 85 -23.33 5.88 0.81
N ASN A 86 -22.37 5.23 0.14
CA ASN A 86 -22.38 3.80 -0.20
C ASN A 86 -20.99 3.16 -0.05
N SER A 87 -20.22 3.47 1.00
CA SER A 87 -18.97 2.75 1.25
C SER A 87 -19.22 1.29 1.67
N LEU A 88 -18.33 0.40 1.25
CA LEU A 88 -18.32 -1.00 1.61
C LEU A 88 -17.27 -1.23 2.70
N ASN A 89 -17.61 -2.05 3.69
CA ASN A 89 -16.67 -2.39 4.76
C ASN A 89 -15.56 -3.31 4.22
N ALA A 90 -14.30 -2.88 4.32
CA ALA A 90 -13.13 -3.60 3.83
C ALA A 90 -12.91 -4.96 4.48
N ALA A 91 -13.27 -5.13 5.76
CA ALA A 91 -13.18 -6.39 6.49
C ALA A 91 -14.28 -7.40 6.09
N LYS A 92 -15.30 -6.96 5.36
CA LYS A 92 -16.41 -7.83 4.88
C LYS A 92 -16.37 -8.08 3.37
N THR A 93 -15.81 -7.14 2.62
CA THR A 93 -15.75 -7.19 1.15
C THR A 93 -14.57 -8.03 0.71
N LYS A 94 -14.78 -9.06 -0.11
CA LYS A 94 -13.70 -9.92 -0.63
C LYS A 94 -13.15 -9.37 -1.93
N LEU A 95 -11.89 -9.71 -2.23
CA LEU A 95 -11.30 -9.36 -3.52
C LEU A 95 -12.11 -9.93 -4.69
N THR A 96 -12.66 -11.15 -4.57
CA THR A 96 -13.55 -11.76 -5.58
C THR A 96 -14.86 -11.03 -5.82
N ASP A 97 -15.32 -10.20 -4.88
CA ASP A 97 -16.57 -9.45 -5.06
C ASP A 97 -16.38 -8.28 -6.03
N ILE A 98 -15.12 -7.84 -6.22
CA ILE A 98 -14.75 -6.67 -7.01
C ILE A 98 -13.91 -7.04 -8.22
N PHE A 99 -12.85 -7.83 -8.04
CA PHE A 99 -11.90 -8.22 -9.08
C PHE A 99 -12.37 -9.48 -9.81
N ASN A 100 -12.63 -9.35 -11.11
CA ASN A 100 -13.14 -10.47 -11.94
C ASN A 100 -12.49 -10.57 -13.33
N ARG A 101 -11.64 -9.62 -13.72
CA ARG A 101 -11.02 -9.59 -15.04
C ARG A 101 -9.55 -9.16 -14.98
N GLU A 102 -8.68 -9.91 -15.65
CA GLU A 102 -7.29 -9.50 -15.85
C GLU A 102 -7.20 -8.13 -16.54
N GLY A 103 -6.25 -7.31 -16.12
CA GLY A 103 -6.12 -5.90 -16.51
C GLY A 103 -7.08 -4.95 -15.79
N GLN A 104 -7.96 -5.43 -14.90
CA GLN A 104 -8.77 -4.55 -14.04
C GLN A 104 -7.85 -3.72 -13.13
N ILE A 105 -8.16 -2.43 -13.06
CA ILE A 105 -7.40 -1.45 -12.29
C ILE A 105 -8.28 -0.93 -11.15
N PHE A 106 -7.67 -0.74 -10.00
CA PHE A 106 -8.22 -0.05 -8.84
C PHE A 106 -7.18 0.91 -8.29
N THR A 107 -7.64 1.88 -7.52
CA THR A 107 -6.82 2.82 -6.77
C THR A 107 -6.88 2.44 -5.30
N TYR A 108 -5.73 2.47 -4.63
CA TYR A 108 -5.61 2.36 -3.18
C TYR A 108 -4.93 3.62 -2.67
N ILE A 109 -5.59 4.32 -1.77
CA ILE A 109 -5.08 5.54 -1.14
C ILE A 109 -4.81 5.19 0.31
N TYR A 110 -3.59 5.45 0.75
CA TYR A 110 -3.15 5.29 2.13
C TYR A 110 -2.67 6.64 2.65
N ASP A 111 -2.94 6.91 3.92
CA ASP A 111 -2.67 8.18 4.57
C ASP A 111 -3.34 9.35 3.86
N PHE A 112 -4.49 9.78 4.37
CA PHE A 112 -5.24 10.89 3.79
C PHE A 112 -4.58 12.25 4.05
N GLY A 113 -3.56 12.32 4.90
CA GLY A 113 -2.67 13.48 5.03
C GLY A 113 -1.64 13.52 3.91
N ASP A 114 -0.87 12.45 3.75
CA ASP A 114 0.25 12.37 2.79
C ASP A 114 -0.17 12.01 1.35
N ASP A 115 -1.41 11.52 1.15
CA ASP A 115 -2.02 11.17 -0.14
C ASP A 115 -1.21 10.12 -0.94
N TRP A 116 -0.86 8.99 -0.30
CA TRP A 116 -0.15 7.90 -0.98
C TRP A 116 -1.07 7.13 -1.92
N VAL A 117 -1.11 7.57 -3.18
CA VAL A 117 -1.95 6.95 -4.22
C VAL A 117 -1.24 5.80 -4.91
N HIS A 118 -1.84 4.62 -4.89
CA HIS A 118 -1.37 3.42 -5.56
C HIS A 118 -2.32 3.04 -6.69
N LYS A 119 -1.73 2.63 -7.82
CA LYS A 119 -2.45 1.91 -8.86
C LYS A 119 -2.27 0.42 -8.65
N ILE A 120 -3.38 -0.28 -8.41
CA ILE A 120 -3.45 -1.73 -8.34
C ILE A 120 -3.92 -2.24 -9.69
N THR A 121 -3.20 -3.21 -10.25
CA THR A 121 -3.59 -3.88 -11.50
C THR A 121 -3.66 -5.38 -11.25
N LEU A 122 -4.82 -6.00 -11.49
CA LEU A 122 -4.96 -7.45 -11.49
C LEU A 122 -4.29 -8.00 -12.76
N GLU A 123 -3.07 -8.51 -12.64
CA GLU A 123 -2.30 -8.99 -13.80
C GLU A 123 -2.71 -10.40 -14.22
N LYS A 124 -3.07 -11.26 -13.26
CA LYS A 124 -3.40 -12.67 -13.54
C LYS A 124 -4.43 -13.22 -12.56
N ILE A 125 -5.35 -14.04 -13.07
CA ILE A 125 -6.27 -14.87 -12.27
C ILE A 125 -5.90 -16.33 -12.45
N ASP A 126 -5.39 -16.98 -11.40
CA ASP A 126 -5.11 -18.42 -11.42
C ASP A 126 -6.23 -19.20 -10.72
N LYS A 127 -7.12 -19.79 -11.52
CA LYS A 127 -8.27 -20.55 -11.03
C LYS A 127 -7.91 -21.94 -10.49
N LEU A 128 -6.78 -22.50 -10.92
CA LEU A 128 -6.39 -23.88 -10.59
C LEU A 128 -5.52 -23.93 -9.34
N HIS A 129 -4.81 -22.84 -9.04
CA HIS A 129 -4.00 -22.74 -7.84
C HIS A 129 -4.84 -22.22 -6.67
N ASP A 130 -4.94 -22.99 -5.59
CA ASP A 130 -5.45 -22.54 -4.31
C ASP A 130 -4.30 -22.42 -3.32
N SER A 131 -4.22 -21.29 -2.62
CA SER A 131 -3.14 -20.97 -1.70
C SER A 131 -3.75 -20.38 -0.44
N SER A 132 -3.24 -20.78 0.71
CA SER A 132 -3.45 -20.14 2.02
C SER A 132 -2.41 -19.05 2.31
N SER A 133 -1.47 -18.80 1.39
CA SER A 133 -0.36 -17.88 1.55
C SER A 133 -0.43 -16.70 0.58
N ALA A 134 0.07 -15.55 1.02
CA ALA A 134 0.48 -14.46 0.12
C ALA A 134 1.98 -14.57 -0.19
N ILE A 135 2.37 -14.17 -1.40
CA ILE A 135 3.76 -14.29 -1.88
C ILE A 135 4.18 -13.00 -2.58
N LEU A 136 5.33 -12.43 -2.19
CA LEU A 136 5.99 -11.34 -2.91
C LEU A 136 6.85 -11.92 -4.04
N LEU A 137 6.50 -11.58 -5.28
CA LEU A 137 7.15 -12.10 -6.50
C LEU A 137 8.20 -11.14 -7.08
N GLY A 138 8.10 -9.86 -6.77
CA GLY A 138 8.91 -8.85 -7.44
C GLY A 138 8.63 -7.45 -6.91
N GLY A 139 9.57 -6.56 -7.15
CA GLY A 139 9.40 -5.15 -6.83
C GLY A 139 10.55 -4.33 -7.38
N LYS A 140 10.50 -3.03 -7.13
CA LYS A 140 11.57 -2.08 -7.41
C LYS A 140 11.39 -0.84 -6.54
N GLY A 141 12.52 -0.22 -6.19
CA GLY A 141 12.58 1.09 -5.56
C GLY A 141 12.31 1.02 -4.06
N ALA A 142 13.06 1.84 -3.33
CA ALA A 142 12.87 2.06 -1.91
C ALA A 142 11.49 2.68 -1.70
N CYS A 143 10.76 2.19 -0.70
CA CYS A 143 9.48 2.79 -0.35
C CYS A 143 9.71 4.13 0.36
N PRO A 144 8.80 5.11 0.17
CA PRO A 144 8.79 6.29 1.03
C PRO A 144 8.67 5.85 2.50
N PRO A 145 9.45 6.43 3.42
CA PRO A 145 9.25 6.23 4.84
C PRO A 145 7.84 6.66 5.26
N GLU A 146 7.32 6.06 6.34
CA GLU A 146 6.09 6.53 6.97
C GLU A 146 6.23 8.02 7.34
N ASP A 147 5.14 8.79 7.26
CA ASP A 147 5.07 10.19 7.66
C ASP A 147 6.11 11.12 7.00
N CYS A 148 6.62 10.76 5.82
CA CYS A 148 7.62 11.57 5.13
C CYS A 148 7.03 12.80 4.41
N GLY A 149 5.73 13.10 4.58
CA GLY A 149 5.08 14.29 4.06
C GLY A 149 4.61 14.15 2.61
N GLY A 150 4.29 12.93 2.18
CA GLY A 150 3.73 12.65 0.86
C GLY A 150 4.71 12.73 -0.30
N THR A 151 4.16 12.64 -1.51
CA THR A 151 4.95 12.48 -2.75
C THR A 151 5.98 13.59 -2.96
N TYR A 152 5.60 14.85 -2.74
CA TYR A 152 6.48 15.99 -3.01
C TYR A 152 7.68 15.99 -2.05
N SER A 153 7.39 15.85 -0.76
CA SER A 153 8.40 15.81 0.30
C SER A 153 9.33 14.61 0.14
N PHE A 154 8.82 13.45 -0.31
CA PHE A 154 9.68 12.31 -0.63
C PHE A 154 10.59 12.55 -1.84
N GLU A 155 10.11 13.25 -2.89
CA GLU A 155 10.98 13.61 -4.01
C GLU A 155 12.08 14.57 -3.54
N GLU A 156 11.78 15.56 -2.70
CA GLU A 156 12.76 16.45 -2.07
C GLU A 156 13.76 15.70 -1.17
N PHE A 157 13.25 14.80 -0.32
CA PHE A 157 14.05 13.90 0.51
C PHE A 157 15.12 13.16 -0.32
N LYS A 158 14.76 12.63 -1.50
CA LYS A 158 15.74 11.95 -2.37
C LYS A 158 16.86 12.88 -2.86
N PHE A 159 16.54 14.15 -3.12
CA PHE A 159 17.55 15.14 -3.51
C PHE A 159 18.49 15.47 -2.36
N ILE A 160 17.94 15.69 -1.15
CA ILE A 160 18.73 15.98 0.06
C ILE A 160 19.64 14.79 0.40
N MET A 161 19.11 13.57 0.39
CA MET A 161 19.90 12.38 0.73
C MET A 161 21.05 12.12 -0.24
N ALA A 162 20.89 12.50 -1.52
CA ALA A 162 21.93 12.38 -2.55
C ALA A 162 23.03 13.46 -2.44
N ASP A 163 22.72 14.65 -1.92
CA ASP A 163 23.71 15.71 -1.68
C ASP A 163 24.30 15.59 -0.27
N LYS A 164 25.48 14.97 -0.16
CA LYS A 164 26.19 14.80 1.11
C LYS A 164 26.59 16.11 1.80
N SER A 165 26.54 17.23 1.10
CA SER A 165 26.83 18.56 1.64
C SER A 165 25.58 19.32 2.09
N ASP A 166 24.38 18.80 1.81
CA ASP A 166 23.14 19.43 2.23
C ASP A 166 23.02 19.42 3.76
N PRO A 167 22.79 20.59 4.40
CA PRO A 167 22.72 20.68 5.84
C PRO A 167 21.53 19.92 6.45
N GLN A 168 20.47 19.63 5.68
CA GLN A 168 19.30 18.89 6.15
C GLN A 168 19.54 17.36 6.15
N ARG A 169 20.58 16.88 5.46
CA ARG A 169 20.85 15.44 5.33
C ARG A 169 21.11 14.77 6.68
N SER A 170 21.77 15.44 7.62
CA SER A 170 22.04 14.85 8.94
C SER A 170 20.77 14.59 9.74
N GLU A 171 19.79 15.49 9.65
CA GLU A 171 18.49 15.35 10.32
C GLU A 171 17.69 14.19 9.71
N LEU A 172 17.71 14.06 8.38
CA LEU A 172 17.05 12.94 7.70
C LEU A 172 17.70 11.59 8.02
N LEU A 173 19.03 11.52 8.12
CA LEU A 173 19.70 10.29 8.54
C LEU A 173 19.33 9.90 9.97
N GLU A 174 19.34 10.84 10.90
CA GLU A 174 18.93 10.60 12.29
C GLU A 174 17.48 10.13 12.36
N TRP A 175 16.58 10.74 11.57
CA TRP A 175 15.17 10.33 11.50
C TRP A 175 14.98 8.90 10.98
N LEU A 176 15.85 8.43 10.09
CA LEU A 176 15.85 7.06 9.56
C LEU A 176 16.62 6.06 10.46
N ASP A 177 17.14 6.51 11.62
CA ASP A 177 18.04 5.74 12.47
C ASP A 177 19.30 5.25 11.73
N LEU A 178 19.83 6.09 10.84
CA LEU A 178 21.04 5.85 10.06
C LEU A 178 22.23 6.65 10.59
N GLY A 179 23.42 6.06 10.48
CA GLY A 179 24.67 6.71 10.83
C GLY A 179 25.07 7.82 9.85
N PRO A 180 25.97 8.74 10.24
CA PRO A 180 26.39 9.88 9.41
C PRO A 180 27.07 9.48 8.09
N ASN A 181 27.66 8.28 8.05
CA ASN A 181 28.34 7.73 6.88
C ASN A 181 27.47 6.72 6.12
N ASP A 182 26.26 6.44 6.58
CA ASP A 182 25.38 5.51 5.90
C ASP A 182 24.85 6.17 4.62
N GLU A 183 24.62 5.32 3.63
CA GLU A 183 24.07 5.70 2.35
C GLU A 183 22.61 5.30 2.32
N TRP A 184 21.79 6.13 1.68
CA TRP A 184 20.42 5.79 1.37
C TRP A 184 20.27 5.93 -0.15
N ASP A 185 19.93 4.82 -0.82
CA ASP A 185 19.74 4.80 -2.27
C ASP A 185 18.24 4.64 -2.57
N PRO A 186 17.60 5.60 -3.29
CA PRO A 186 16.21 5.46 -3.68
C PRO A 186 15.93 4.25 -4.60
N ASN A 187 16.96 3.69 -5.23
CA ASN A 187 16.88 2.47 -6.03
C ASN A 187 16.99 1.19 -5.21
N ASP A 188 17.36 1.28 -3.94
CA ASP A 188 17.58 0.11 -3.12
C ASP A 188 16.29 -0.71 -3.00
N TYR A 189 16.42 -2.00 -3.30
CA TYR A 189 15.36 -2.98 -3.23
C TYR A 189 15.95 -4.37 -3.46
N ASP A 190 16.13 -5.13 -2.38
CA ASP A 190 16.57 -6.52 -2.45
C ASP A 190 15.38 -7.46 -2.45
N LEU A 191 14.98 -7.94 -3.63
CA LEU A 191 13.87 -8.88 -3.75
C LEU A 191 14.06 -10.15 -2.91
N VAL A 192 15.28 -10.66 -2.78
CA VAL A 192 15.51 -11.91 -2.04
C VAL A 192 15.24 -11.68 -0.55
N LEU A 193 15.79 -10.61 0.02
CA LEU A 193 15.55 -10.26 1.42
C LEU A 193 14.08 -9.95 1.68
N GLU A 194 13.50 -9.04 0.89
CA GLU A 194 12.11 -8.60 1.02
C GLU A 194 11.13 -9.77 0.90
N ALA A 195 11.32 -10.63 -0.11
CA ALA A 195 10.46 -11.79 -0.31
C ALA A 195 10.66 -12.84 0.80
N ASN A 196 11.85 -13.01 1.35
CA ASN A 196 12.08 -13.96 2.45
C ASN A 196 11.27 -13.56 3.69
N PHE A 197 11.36 -12.30 4.12
CA PHE A 197 10.60 -11.81 5.27
C PHE A 197 9.09 -11.85 5.00
N PHE A 198 8.65 -11.28 3.88
CA PHE A 198 7.24 -11.23 3.52
C PHE A 198 6.62 -12.63 3.43
N ASN A 199 7.26 -13.54 2.69
CA ASN A 199 6.72 -14.89 2.46
C ASN A 199 6.70 -15.73 3.75
N GLN A 200 7.58 -15.44 4.70
CA GLN A 200 7.56 -16.08 6.01
C GLN A 200 6.37 -15.62 6.86
N ILE A 201 6.07 -14.32 6.89
CA ILE A 201 4.93 -13.74 7.61
C ILE A 201 3.60 -14.29 7.08
N TYR A 202 3.50 -14.42 5.75
CA TYR A 202 2.25 -14.80 5.09
C TYR A 202 2.11 -16.29 4.79
N LYS A 203 3.06 -17.12 5.22
CA LYS A 203 2.99 -18.58 5.04
C LYS A 203 1.81 -19.15 5.80
N ASP A 204 0.87 -19.76 5.07
CA ASP A 204 -0.34 -20.40 5.59
C ASP A 204 -1.24 -19.49 6.46
N LYS A 205 -1.06 -18.17 6.38
CA LYS A 205 -1.77 -17.18 7.21
C LYS A 205 -3.30 -17.23 7.02
N PHE A 206 -3.76 -17.63 5.83
CA PHE A 206 -5.17 -17.70 5.48
C PHE A 206 -5.72 -19.13 5.45
N LYS A 207 -5.05 -20.07 6.11
CA LYS A 207 -5.54 -21.44 6.28
C LYS A 207 -6.72 -21.44 7.26
N LYS A 208 -7.83 -22.06 6.85
CA LYS A 208 -8.99 -22.31 7.71
C LYS A 208 -8.75 -23.48 8.65
#